data_AF-A0A7V1MJH0-F1
#
_entry.id   AF-A0A7V1MJH0-F1
#
_cell.length_a   1.000
_cell.length_b   1.000
_cell.length_c   1.000
_cell.angle_alpha   90.00
_cell.angle_beta   90.00
_cell.angle_gamma   90.00
#
_symmetry.space_group_name_H-M   'P 1'
#
loop_
_entity.id
_entity.type
_entity.pdbx_description
1 polymer ?
#
loop_
_entity_poly.entity_id
_entity_poly.type
_entity_poly.pdbx_seq_one_letter_code
_entity_poly.pdbx_strand_id
1 'polypeptide(L)'
;MGRPVRSFRARKTAEMLQDLLQLVGVVSAVGAVLAIAYLLWGVFSGMVSSWATLPPAERLRVEQNVDIAGRVLLISTAAAAASFTLLYIQETTIGYIFLLLSALLALGAPLGIIHLAPQGREPTLLPAVVVAFQQAGLLCLVPGIIFAVLDVWMRVTSGYFREMFNRANLQYGANVARESQPTNRLLGKCWQLPFCRPSIRKSCPIYHARRACWREGVGCMCEERVILQALEGKGAPSSDPRQNVRFIPYNRHLSEEEKRERCRNCIIYNYRQQQKYQVIAPVVIVAAVTIVVNYAQQAQQLLFQVLRTVDNFVARFAFLPSSGEVQYMKIESLARSSEFVAWMMIGIIAVIFVSYILRIVEYFIFQLKV
;
A
#
# COMPACT_ATOMS: atom_id res chain seq x y z
N MET A 1 34.87 -14.92 16.60
CA MET A 1 34.12 -15.26 15.37
C MET A 1 33.05 -14.21 15.12
N GLY A 2 33.41 -13.13 14.41
CA GLY A 2 32.48 -12.05 14.05
C GLY A 2 31.98 -12.27 12.62
N ARG A 3 30.69 -12.55 12.45
CA ARG A 3 30.06 -12.47 11.13
C ARG A 3 29.83 -10.98 10.79
N PRO A 4 30.26 -10.51 9.61
CA PRO A 4 30.28 -9.09 9.30
C PRO A 4 28.86 -8.53 9.14
N VAL A 5 28.72 -7.27 9.54
CA VAL A 5 27.54 -6.36 9.52
C VAL A 5 27.02 -6.06 8.10
N ARG A 6 27.17 -6.99 7.15
CA ARG A 6 26.69 -6.88 5.75
C ARG A 6 25.16 -6.92 5.61
N SER A 7 24.40 -7.12 6.68
CA SER A 7 22.97 -7.47 6.60
C SER A 7 21.99 -6.29 6.56
N PHE A 8 22.35 -5.08 7.00
CA PHE A 8 21.36 -3.99 7.06
C PHE A 8 21.14 -3.30 5.71
N ARG A 9 22.22 -2.91 5.01
CA ARG A 9 22.10 -2.26 3.69
C ARG A 9 21.49 -3.19 2.65
N ALA A 10 21.92 -4.46 2.62
CA ALA A 10 21.40 -5.46 1.67
C ALA A 10 19.89 -5.73 1.88
N ARG A 11 19.44 -5.77 3.13
CA ARG A 11 18.02 -5.93 3.45
C ARG A 11 17.21 -4.71 3.02
N LYS A 12 17.69 -3.50 3.32
CA LYS A 12 17.03 -2.26 2.91
C LYS A 12 16.94 -2.12 1.39
N THR A 13 17.98 -2.52 0.65
CA THR A 13 17.94 -2.52 -0.83
C THR A 13 16.96 -3.56 -1.39
N ALA A 14 16.84 -4.73 -0.74
CA ALA A 14 15.86 -5.74 -1.15
C ALA A 14 14.42 -5.26 -0.90
N GLU A 15 14.16 -4.65 0.26
CA GLU A 15 12.86 -4.05 0.59
C GLU A 15 12.49 -2.94 -0.41
N MET A 16 13.42 -2.02 -0.71
CA MET A 16 13.20 -0.98 -1.72
C MET A 16 12.96 -1.53 -3.14
N LEU A 17 13.67 -2.59 -3.53
CA LEU A 17 13.48 -3.24 -4.82
C LEU A 17 12.10 -3.91 -4.91
N GLN A 18 11.66 -4.56 -3.84
CA GLN A 18 10.34 -5.17 -3.76
C GLN A 18 9.23 -4.12 -3.87
N ASP A 19 9.33 -3.02 -3.12
CA ASP A 19 8.37 -1.90 -3.19
C ASP A 19 8.32 -1.30 -4.60
N LEU A 20 9.47 -1.14 -5.25
CA LEU A 20 9.56 -0.61 -6.62
C LEU A 20 8.90 -1.57 -7.62
N LEU A 21 9.21 -2.87 -7.55
CA LEU A 21 8.59 -3.88 -8.42
C LEU A 21 7.08 -3.94 -8.22
N GLN A 22 6.60 -3.80 -6.99
CA GLN A 22 5.17 -3.78 -6.69
C GLN A 22 4.49 -2.56 -7.30
N LEU A 23 5.09 -1.38 -7.16
CA LEU A 23 4.58 -0.16 -7.77
C LEU A 23 4.54 -0.27 -9.31
N VAL A 24 5.64 -0.72 -9.93
CA VAL A 24 5.73 -0.92 -11.38
C VAL A 24 4.69 -1.93 -11.86
N GLY A 25 4.53 -3.06 -11.16
CA GLY A 25 3.55 -4.09 -11.48
C GLY A 25 2.11 -3.56 -11.42
N VAL A 26 1.75 -2.83 -10.37
CA VAL A 26 0.39 -2.26 -10.20
C VAL A 26 0.11 -1.18 -11.25
N VAL A 27 1.03 -0.24 -11.45
CA VAL A 27 0.87 0.85 -12.45
C VAL A 27 0.74 0.26 -13.85
N SER A 28 1.56 -0.74 -14.18
CA SER A 28 1.51 -1.41 -15.48
C SER A 28 0.22 -2.21 -15.66
N ALA A 29 -0.25 -2.91 -14.63
CA ALA A 29 -1.53 -3.64 -14.69
C ALA A 29 -2.71 -2.68 -14.91
N VAL A 30 -2.74 -1.54 -14.22
CA VAL A 30 -3.76 -0.49 -14.44
C VAL A 30 -3.67 0.06 -15.87
N GLY A 31 -2.46 0.32 -16.37
CA GLY A 31 -2.23 0.74 -17.75
C GLY A 31 -2.78 -0.25 -18.77
N ALA A 32 -2.57 -1.55 -18.56
CA ALA A 32 -3.10 -2.61 -19.43
C ALA A 32 -4.63 -2.65 -19.42
N VAL A 33 -5.26 -2.58 -18.24
CA VAL A 33 -6.74 -2.55 -18.11
C VAL A 33 -7.34 -1.34 -18.82
N LEU A 34 -6.73 -0.16 -18.67
CA LEU A 34 -7.19 1.06 -19.34
C LEU A 34 -7.04 0.96 -20.86
N ALA A 35 -5.93 0.41 -21.36
CA ALA A 35 -5.72 0.20 -22.79
C ALA A 35 -6.72 -0.82 -23.36
N ILE A 36 -7.02 -1.91 -22.64
CA ILE A 36 -8.05 -2.88 -23.01
C ILE A 36 -9.42 -2.19 -23.11
N ALA A 37 -9.83 -1.47 -22.07
CA ALA A 37 -11.11 -0.79 -22.03
C ALA A 37 -11.23 0.24 -23.18
N TYR A 38 -10.15 0.98 -23.45
CA TYR A 38 -10.10 1.95 -24.54
C TYR A 38 -10.24 1.31 -25.92
N LEU A 39 -9.50 0.22 -26.20
CA LEU A 39 -9.60 -0.51 -27.46
C LEU A 39 -10.98 -1.13 -27.66
N LEU A 40 -11.53 -1.77 -26.61
CA LEU A 40 -12.88 -2.32 -26.65
C LEU A 40 -13.93 -1.22 -26.87
N TRP A 41 -13.79 -0.07 -26.22
CA TRP A 41 -14.65 1.08 -26.48
C TRP A 41 -14.56 1.54 -27.94
N GLY A 42 -13.36 1.62 -28.52
CA GLY A 42 -13.17 1.96 -29.94
C GLY A 42 -13.86 0.97 -30.89
N VAL A 43 -13.84 -0.33 -30.55
CA VAL A 43 -14.53 -1.39 -31.30
C VAL A 43 -16.05 -1.27 -31.16
N PHE A 44 -16.57 -1.19 -29.93
CA PHE A 44 -18.01 -1.22 -29.65
C PHE A 44 -18.73 0.10 -29.95
N SER A 45 -18.01 1.23 -29.94
CA SER A 45 -18.55 2.52 -30.40
C SER A 45 -18.77 2.57 -31.92
N GLY A 46 -18.25 1.59 -32.67
CA GLY A 46 -18.37 1.51 -34.12
C GLY A 46 -17.31 2.32 -34.88
N MET A 47 -16.50 3.15 -34.21
CA MET A 47 -15.46 3.95 -34.88
C MET A 47 -14.40 3.12 -35.60
N VAL A 48 -14.00 2.00 -34.99
CA VAL A 48 -12.99 1.09 -35.56
C VAL A 48 -13.57 0.27 -36.72
N SER A 49 -14.87 -0.04 -36.69
CA SER A 49 -15.56 -0.77 -37.77
C SER A 49 -15.99 0.13 -38.93
N SER A 50 -16.33 1.40 -38.67
CA SER A 50 -16.70 2.39 -39.69
C SER A 50 -15.50 3.22 -40.18
N TRP A 51 -14.26 2.82 -39.87
CA TRP A 51 -13.04 3.59 -40.16
C TRP A 51 -12.97 4.06 -41.63
N ALA A 52 -13.33 3.21 -42.59
CA ALA A 52 -13.30 3.54 -44.01
C ALA A 52 -14.30 4.63 -44.44
N THR A 53 -15.36 4.87 -43.66
CA THR A 53 -16.37 5.91 -43.93
C THR A 53 -16.00 7.28 -43.36
N LEU A 54 -15.03 7.34 -42.43
CA LEU A 54 -14.66 8.58 -41.76
C LEU A 54 -13.94 9.58 -42.70
N PRO A 55 -13.93 10.88 -42.41
CA PRO A 55 -13.09 11.85 -43.09
C PRO A 55 -11.59 11.50 -42.97
N PRO A 56 -10.73 11.85 -43.94
CA PRO A 56 -9.33 11.44 -43.96
C PRO A 56 -8.53 11.91 -42.73
N ALA A 57 -8.82 13.09 -42.21
CA ALA A 57 -8.18 13.60 -40.99
C ALA A 57 -8.55 12.78 -39.74
N GLU A 58 -9.79 12.30 -39.66
CA GLU A 58 -10.26 11.48 -38.53
C GLU A 58 -9.75 10.04 -38.62
N ARG A 59 -9.61 9.49 -39.85
CA ARG A 59 -9.01 8.16 -40.07
C ARG A 59 -7.61 8.05 -39.50
N LEU A 60 -6.76 9.02 -39.82
CA LEU A 60 -5.37 9.04 -39.34
C LEU A 60 -5.32 9.12 -37.81
N ARG A 61 -6.19 9.94 -37.20
CA ARG A 61 -6.28 10.07 -35.75
C ARG A 61 -6.71 8.76 -35.07
N VAL A 62 -7.75 8.10 -35.59
CA VAL A 62 -8.24 6.82 -35.06
C VAL A 62 -7.19 5.74 -35.20
N GLU A 63 -6.53 5.65 -36.36
CA GLU A 63 -5.44 4.69 -36.60
C GLU A 63 -4.26 4.89 -35.64
N GLN A 64 -3.79 6.14 -35.48
CA GLN A 64 -2.73 6.47 -34.53
C GLN A 64 -3.11 6.16 -33.10
N ASN A 65 -4.35 6.46 -32.69
CA ASN A 65 -4.83 6.15 -31.33
C ASN A 65 -4.91 4.64 -31.07
N VAL A 66 -5.34 3.85 -32.06
CA VAL A 66 -5.36 2.39 -31.97
C VAL A 66 -3.95 1.81 -31.88
N ASP A 67 -3.00 2.30 -32.69
CA ASP A 67 -1.58 1.87 -32.63
C ASP A 67 -0.95 2.23 -31.27
N ILE A 68 -1.13 3.47 -30.80
CA ILE A 68 -0.62 3.90 -29.48
C ILE A 68 -1.23 3.04 -28.36
N ALA A 69 -2.54 2.84 -28.36
CA ALA A 69 -3.21 2.02 -27.35
C ALA A 69 -2.76 0.54 -27.40
N GLY A 70 -2.56 -0.01 -28.60
CA GLY A 70 -2.00 -1.34 -28.80
C GLY A 70 -0.59 -1.46 -28.22
N ARG A 71 0.30 -0.50 -28.49
CA ARG A 71 1.66 -0.49 -27.92
C ARG A 71 1.66 -0.32 -26.41
N VAL A 72 0.81 0.57 -25.88
CA VAL A 72 0.64 0.75 -24.43
C VAL A 72 0.18 -0.55 -23.79
N LEU A 73 -0.79 -1.26 -24.38
CA LEU A 73 -1.24 -2.57 -23.92
C LEU A 73 -0.09 -3.57 -23.85
N LEU A 74 0.74 -3.66 -24.90
CA LEU A 74 1.87 -4.59 -24.95
C LEU A 74 2.94 -4.28 -23.91
N ILE A 75 3.38 -3.02 -23.84
CA ILE A 75 4.43 -2.59 -22.90
C ILE A 75 3.97 -2.78 -21.46
N SER A 76 2.74 -2.37 -21.15
CA SER A 76 2.15 -2.49 -19.82
C SER A 76 1.92 -3.94 -19.41
N THR A 77 1.45 -4.80 -20.33
CA THR A 77 1.29 -6.24 -20.06
C THR A 77 2.64 -6.92 -19.85
N ALA A 78 3.66 -6.60 -20.66
CA ALA A 78 5.01 -7.14 -20.47
C ALA A 78 5.62 -6.71 -19.13
N ALA A 79 5.52 -5.42 -18.78
CA ALA A 79 6.04 -4.89 -17.53
C ALA A 79 5.32 -5.47 -16.31
N ALA A 80 3.99 -5.63 -16.38
CA ALA A 80 3.20 -6.27 -15.34
C ALA A 80 3.57 -7.76 -15.19
N ALA A 81 3.64 -8.50 -16.30
CA ALA A 81 4.00 -9.92 -16.30
C ALA A 81 5.40 -10.14 -15.70
N ALA A 82 6.39 -9.34 -16.09
CA ALA A 82 7.74 -9.41 -15.55
C ALA A 82 7.80 -9.06 -14.05
N SER A 83 7.14 -7.97 -13.64
CA SER A 83 7.15 -7.51 -12.24
C SER A 83 6.51 -8.53 -11.31
N PHE A 84 5.33 -9.06 -11.67
CA PHE A 84 4.63 -10.06 -10.86
C PHE A 84 5.35 -11.42 -10.88
N THR A 85 5.98 -11.80 -12.00
CA THR A 85 6.83 -13.00 -12.05
C THR A 85 7.98 -12.92 -11.03
N LEU A 86 8.63 -11.76 -10.90
CA LEU A 86 9.73 -11.57 -9.96
C LEU A 86 9.26 -11.49 -8.50
N LEU A 87 8.14 -10.81 -8.23
CA LEU A 87 7.59 -10.67 -6.87
C LEU A 87 7.06 -12.00 -6.32
N TYR A 88 6.40 -12.78 -7.17
CA TYR A 88 5.64 -13.97 -6.77
C TYR A 88 6.34 -15.27 -7.18
N ILE A 89 7.68 -15.28 -7.26
CA ILE A 89 8.43 -16.48 -7.65
C ILE A 89 8.20 -17.69 -6.73
N GLN A 90 7.78 -17.44 -5.48
CA GLN A 90 7.47 -18.47 -4.49
C GLN A 90 5.98 -18.86 -4.48
N GLU A 91 5.10 -18.04 -5.06
CA GLU A 91 3.67 -18.30 -5.09
C GLU A 91 3.29 -18.97 -6.42
N THR A 92 2.94 -20.24 -6.36
CA THR A 92 2.65 -21.01 -7.57
C THR A 92 1.30 -20.70 -8.22
N THR A 93 0.39 -20.07 -7.45
CA THR A 93 -0.94 -19.64 -7.92
C THR A 93 -0.86 -18.63 -9.06
N ILE A 94 0.20 -17.82 -9.13
CA ILE A 94 0.36 -16.78 -10.16
C ILE A 94 0.45 -17.36 -11.58
N GLY A 95 1.01 -18.57 -11.73
CA GLY A 95 1.11 -19.24 -13.02
C GLY A 95 -0.26 -19.51 -13.64
N TYR A 96 -1.21 -20.01 -12.84
CA TYR A 96 -2.58 -20.27 -13.29
C TYR A 96 -3.33 -18.98 -13.64
N ILE A 97 -3.09 -17.89 -12.91
CA ILE A 97 -3.67 -16.57 -13.23
C ILE A 97 -3.17 -16.08 -14.59
N PHE A 98 -1.86 -16.21 -14.87
CA PHE A 98 -1.31 -15.85 -16.18
C PHE A 98 -1.83 -16.71 -17.33
N LEU A 99 -2.03 -18.01 -17.10
CA LEU A 99 -2.64 -18.90 -18.11
C LEU A 99 -4.09 -18.50 -18.41
N LEU A 100 -4.88 -18.21 -17.37
CA LEU A 100 -6.25 -17.74 -17.54
C LEU A 100 -6.29 -16.40 -18.29
N LEU A 101 -5.44 -15.45 -17.92
CA LEU A 101 -5.36 -14.15 -18.56
C LEU A 101 -4.92 -14.27 -20.02
N SER A 102 -3.96 -15.15 -20.31
CA SER A 102 -3.54 -15.46 -21.66
C SER A 102 -4.67 -16.03 -22.51
N ALA A 103 -5.43 -17.00 -21.98
CA ALA A 103 -6.60 -17.56 -22.67
C ALA A 103 -7.67 -16.48 -22.94
N LEU A 104 -7.95 -15.62 -21.96
CA LEU A 104 -8.90 -14.52 -22.12
C LEU A 104 -8.45 -13.49 -23.17
N LEU A 105 -7.19 -13.08 -23.17
CA LEU A 105 -6.69 -12.05 -24.09
C LEU A 105 -6.41 -12.59 -25.50
N ALA A 106 -5.81 -13.77 -25.61
CA ALA A 106 -5.41 -14.31 -26.91
C ALA A 106 -6.55 -15.00 -27.68
N LEU A 107 -7.53 -15.57 -26.96
CA LEU A 107 -8.65 -16.29 -27.58
C LEU A 107 -9.97 -15.59 -27.30
N GLY A 108 -10.25 -15.28 -26.03
CA GLY A 108 -11.53 -14.71 -25.60
C GLY A 108 -11.83 -13.35 -26.26
N ALA A 109 -10.90 -12.41 -26.20
CA ALA A 109 -11.10 -11.07 -26.74
C ALA A 109 -11.25 -11.07 -28.28
N PRO A 110 -10.38 -11.73 -29.08
CA PRO A 110 -10.59 -11.86 -30.52
C PRO A 110 -11.92 -12.48 -30.91
N LEU A 111 -12.33 -13.58 -30.25
CA LEU A 111 -13.62 -14.22 -30.51
C LEU A 111 -14.78 -13.28 -30.19
N GLY A 112 -14.72 -12.60 -29.04
CA GLY A 112 -15.71 -11.61 -28.65
C GLY A 112 -15.81 -10.44 -29.65
N ILE A 113 -14.67 -9.91 -30.09
CA ILE A 113 -14.62 -8.82 -31.07
C ILE A 113 -15.21 -9.27 -32.41
N ILE A 114 -14.83 -10.44 -32.93
CA ILE A 114 -15.30 -10.91 -34.24
C ILE A 114 -16.83 -11.15 -34.23
N HIS A 115 -17.38 -11.68 -33.13
CA HIS A 115 -18.80 -12.01 -33.06
C HIS A 115 -19.71 -10.85 -32.63
N LEU A 116 -19.22 -9.94 -31.79
CA LEU A 116 -20.04 -8.87 -31.20
C LEU A 116 -19.83 -7.52 -31.89
N ALA A 117 -18.73 -7.32 -32.62
CA ALA A 117 -18.52 -6.06 -33.32
C ALA A 117 -19.49 -5.92 -34.51
N PRO A 118 -20.02 -4.71 -34.76
CA PRO A 118 -20.85 -4.45 -35.95
C PRO A 118 -20.06 -4.76 -37.22
N GLN A 119 -20.45 -5.80 -37.95
CA GLN A 119 -19.78 -6.18 -39.19
C GLN A 119 -20.33 -5.37 -40.37
N GLY A 120 -19.52 -4.45 -40.88
CA GLY A 120 -19.74 -3.78 -42.16
C GLY A 120 -18.99 -4.49 -43.30
N ARG A 121 -19.40 -4.27 -44.56
CA ARG A 121 -18.71 -4.77 -45.76
C ARG A 121 -17.41 -4.02 -46.09
N GLU A 122 -17.07 -2.98 -45.34
CA GLU A 122 -15.97 -2.07 -45.64
C GLU A 122 -14.66 -2.47 -44.94
N PRO A 123 -13.49 -2.02 -45.44
CA PRO A 123 -12.21 -2.27 -44.78
C PRO A 123 -12.19 -1.68 -43.36
N THR A 124 -11.77 -2.49 -42.39
CA THR A 124 -11.83 -2.15 -40.96
C THR A 124 -10.45 -2.22 -40.28
N LEU A 125 -10.32 -1.51 -39.15
CA LEU A 125 -9.13 -1.58 -38.27
C LEU A 125 -9.21 -2.72 -37.24
N LEU A 126 -10.24 -3.58 -37.30
CA LEU A 126 -10.42 -4.70 -36.36
C LEU A 126 -9.20 -5.65 -36.30
N PRO A 127 -8.54 -6.01 -37.42
CA PRO A 127 -7.39 -6.90 -37.38
C PRO A 127 -6.24 -6.37 -36.53
N ALA A 128 -5.97 -5.05 -36.56
CA ALA A 128 -4.92 -4.43 -35.77
C ALA A 128 -5.20 -4.56 -34.26
N VAL A 129 -6.45 -4.33 -33.85
CA VAL A 129 -6.88 -4.51 -32.45
C VAL A 129 -6.75 -5.97 -32.02
N VAL A 130 -7.22 -6.92 -32.84
CA VAL A 130 -7.13 -8.36 -32.57
C VAL A 130 -5.68 -8.81 -32.38
N VAL A 131 -4.76 -8.37 -33.26
CA VAL A 131 -3.33 -8.70 -33.15
C VAL A 131 -2.74 -8.16 -31.84
N ALA A 132 -3.10 -6.94 -31.42
CA ALA A 132 -2.61 -6.38 -30.16
C ALA A 132 -3.06 -7.23 -28.94
N PHE A 133 -4.31 -7.68 -28.90
CA PHE A 133 -4.83 -8.58 -27.86
C PHE A 133 -4.13 -9.94 -27.85
N GLN A 134 -3.92 -10.53 -29.03
CA GLN A 134 -3.21 -11.80 -29.18
C GLN A 134 -1.77 -11.72 -28.68
N GLN A 135 -1.04 -10.68 -29.08
CA GLN A 135 0.33 -10.46 -28.63
C GLN A 135 0.41 -10.22 -27.11
N ALA A 136 -0.53 -9.47 -26.53
CA ALA A 136 -0.61 -9.28 -25.09
C ALA A 136 -0.88 -10.60 -24.35
N GLY A 137 -1.78 -11.44 -24.86
CA GLY A 137 -2.05 -12.76 -24.28
C GLY A 137 -0.85 -13.72 -24.39
N LEU A 138 -0.08 -13.66 -25.48
CA LEU A 138 1.16 -14.44 -25.64
C LEU A 138 2.24 -14.05 -24.61
N LEU A 139 2.35 -12.77 -24.26
CA LEU A 139 3.28 -12.29 -23.23
C LEU A 139 2.97 -12.87 -21.84
N CYS A 140 1.69 -13.08 -21.51
CA CYS A 140 1.29 -13.76 -20.28
C CYS A 140 1.42 -15.29 -20.36
N LEU A 141 1.31 -15.87 -21.55
CA LEU A 141 1.36 -17.33 -21.75
C LEU A 141 2.69 -17.91 -21.29
N VAL A 142 3.80 -17.29 -21.70
CA VAL A 142 5.16 -17.79 -21.46
C VAL A 142 5.46 -17.98 -19.95
N PRO A 143 5.34 -16.96 -19.09
CA PRO A 143 5.55 -17.15 -17.65
C PRO A 143 4.49 -18.07 -17.03
N GLY A 144 3.24 -18.04 -17.52
CA GLY A 144 2.16 -18.91 -17.03
C GLY A 144 2.50 -20.40 -17.19
N ILE A 145 2.98 -20.81 -18.36
CA ILE A 145 3.40 -22.21 -18.62
C ILE A 145 4.58 -22.59 -17.72
N ILE A 146 5.58 -21.72 -17.60
CA ILE A 146 6.78 -21.99 -16.77
C ILE A 146 6.40 -22.24 -15.31
N PHE A 147 5.58 -21.36 -14.71
CA PHE A 147 5.15 -21.51 -13.32
C PHE A 147 4.24 -22.72 -13.09
N ALA A 148 3.33 -23.02 -14.03
CA ALA A 148 2.47 -24.19 -13.90
C ALA A 148 3.27 -25.50 -13.91
N VAL A 149 4.29 -25.60 -14.77
CA VAL A 149 5.21 -26.75 -14.78
C VAL A 149 6.01 -26.86 -13.48
N LEU A 150 6.53 -25.73 -12.97
CA LEU A 150 7.25 -25.68 -11.70
C LEU A 150 6.37 -26.04 -10.49
N ASP A 151 5.09 -25.62 -10.46
CA ASP A 151 4.15 -26.00 -9.39
C ASP A 151 3.89 -27.51 -9.38
N VAL A 152 3.59 -28.08 -10.55
CA VAL A 152 3.35 -29.52 -10.69
C VAL A 152 4.59 -30.29 -10.21
N TRP A 153 5.79 -29.85 -10.61
CA TRP A 153 7.05 -30.44 -10.15
C TRP A 153 7.25 -30.34 -8.62
N MET A 154 7.00 -29.17 -8.03
CA MET A 154 7.14 -28.95 -6.58
C MET A 154 6.12 -29.74 -5.77
N ARG A 155 4.88 -29.89 -6.25
CA ARG A 155 3.86 -30.68 -5.54
C ARG A 155 4.17 -32.17 -5.57
N VAL A 156 4.63 -32.68 -6.70
CA VAL A 156 5.05 -34.08 -6.84
C VAL A 156 6.22 -34.39 -5.90
N THR A 157 7.16 -33.45 -5.71
CA THR A 157 8.33 -33.63 -4.84
C THR A 157 8.06 -33.36 -3.35
N SER A 158 7.20 -32.39 -3.01
CA SER A 158 6.91 -31.99 -1.60
C SER A 158 5.84 -32.82 -0.90
N GLY A 159 4.89 -33.42 -1.65
CA GLY A 159 3.90 -34.36 -1.10
C GLY A 159 4.57 -35.52 -0.34
N TYR A 160 5.79 -35.86 -0.73
CA TYR A 160 6.62 -36.86 -0.05
C TYR A 160 7.10 -36.46 1.35
N PHE A 161 7.30 -35.16 1.64
CA PHE A 161 7.93 -34.69 2.89
C PHE A 161 6.94 -34.27 3.99
N ARG A 162 5.76 -33.79 3.62
CA ARG A 162 4.79 -33.20 4.56
C ARG A 162 4.16 -34.23 5.50
N GLU A 163 4.15 -35.50 5.09
CA GLU A 163 3.65 -36.62 5.89
C GLU A 163 4.58 -36.96 7.09
N MET A 164 5.86 -36.60 7.04
CA MET A 164 6.79 -36.79 8.17
C MET A 164 6.61 -35.78 9.30
N PHE A 165 6.36 -34.50 8.99
CA PHE A 165 6.38 -33.42 9.99
C PHE A 165 5.08 -33.27 10.79
N ASN A 166 3.93 -33.62 10.21
CA ASN A 166 2.65 -33.57 10.92
C ASN A 166 2.58 -34.55 12.10
N ARG A 167 3.48 -35.53 12.18
CA ARG A 167 3.60 -36.44 13.33
C ARG A 167 4.32 -35.81 14.54
N ALA A 168 4.97 -34.64 14.41
CA ALA A 168 5.88 -34.11 15.42
C ALA A 168 5.37 -32.91 16.28
N ASN A 169 4.32 -32.18 15.89
CA ASN A 169 4.06 -30.81 16.42
C ASN A 169 2.82 -30.61 17.34
N LEU A 170 2.13 -31.65 17.81
CA LEU A 170 0.84 -31.51 18.53
C LEU A 170 0.90 -31.31 20.07
N GLN A 171 2.03 -30.93 20.70
CA GLN A 171 2.18 -31.10 22.16
C GLN A 171 2.33 -29.86 23.10
N TYR A 172 2.33 -28.59 22.69
CA TYR A 172 2.64 -27.49 23.65
C TYR A 172 1.58 -26.38 23.78
N GLY A 173 0.95 -26.24 24.97
CA GLY A 173 0.63 -24.91 25.52
C GLY A 173 -0.79 -24.59 26.05
N ALA A 174 -1.52 -25.50 26.69
CA ALA A 174 -2.94 -25.26 27.03
C ALA A 174 -3.27 -24.50 28.34
N ASN A 175 -2.36 -24.27 29.31
CA ASN A 175 -2.79 -23.91 30.68
C ASN A 175 -2.00 -22.76 31.36
N VAL A 176 -2.39 -21.49 31.17
CA VAL A 176 -1.90 -20.36 32.01
C VAL A 176 -3.04 -19.40 32.39
N ALA A 177 -3.25 -19.22 33.71
CA ALA A 177 -4.29 -18.36 34.29
C ALA A 177 -3.97 -16.84 34.17
N ARG A 178 -5.01 -16.00 34.00
CA ARG A 178 -4.88 -14.54 33.78
C ARG A 178 -4.97 -13.74 35.10
N GLU A 179 -3.99 -12.86 35.33
CA GLU A 179 -3.95 -11.90 36.46
C GLU A 179 -4.69 -10.58 36.16
N SER A 180 -5.17 -9.88 37.20
CA SER A 180 -5.86 -8.59 37.07
C SER A 180 -4.89 -7.45 36.69
N GLN A 181 -5.21 -6.75 35.60
CA GLN A 181 -4.37 -5.69 35.05
C GLN A 181 -4.78 -4.30 35.57
N PRO A 182 -3.82 -3.37 35.76
CA PRO A 182 -4.13 -1.99 36.15
C PRO A 182 -4.90 -1.23 35.06
N THR A 183 -5.77 -0.31 35.48
CA THR A 183 -6.56 0.57 34.59
C THR A 183 -5.65 1.52 33.82
N ASN A 184 -5.80 1.51 32.49
CA ASN A 184 -5.04 2.31 31.55
C ASN A 184 -5.27 3.82 31.74
N ARG A 185 -4.25 4.57 32.21
CA ARG A 185 -4.30 6.04 32.26
C ARG A 185 -3.68 6.65 31.00
N LEU A 186 -4.38 7.59 30.38
CA LEU A 186 -3.91 8.33 29.20
C LEU A 186 -2.63 9.12 29.54
N LEU A 187 -1.57 8.89 28.76
CA LEU A 187 -0.23 9.47 28.95
C LEU A 187 0.37 9.24 30.36
N GLY A 188 -0.10 8.18 31.03
CA GLY A 188 0.36 7.80 32.36
C GLY A 188 1.79 7.28 32.39
N LYS A 189 2.39 7.26 33.59
CA LYS A 189 3.71 6.67 33.86
C LYS A 189 3.69 5.16 33.61
N CYS A 190 4.85 4.52 33.43
CA CYS A 190 4.92 3.10 33.03
C CYS A 190 4.14 2.14 33.94
N TRP A 191 4.01 2.43 35.24
CA TRP A 191 3.23 1.62 36.19
C TRP A 191 1.72 1.85 36.15
N GLN A 192 1.26 2.87 35.43
CA GLN A 192 -0.16 3.16 35.20
C GLN A 192 -0.66 2.53 33.88
N LEU A 193 0.23 1.82 33.18
CA LEU A 193 -0.05 1.11 31.94
C LEU A 193 -0.26 -0.39 32.24
N PRO A 194 -1.02 -1.12 31.39
CA PRO A 194 -1.38 -2.53 31.62
C PRO A 194 -0.16 -3.48 31.67
N PHE A 195 1.00 -3.06 31.17
CA PHE A 195 2.22 -3.87 31.09
C PHE A 195 2.96 -3.99 32.43
N CYS A 196 2.68 -3.13 33.41
CA CYS A 196 3.38 -3.17 34.69
C CYS A 196 2.70 -4.15 35.65
N ARG A 197 3.28 -5.35 35.77
CA ARG A 197 2.83 -6.38 36.71
C ARG A 197 3.01 -5.92 38.17
N PRO A 198 2.05 -6.22 39.06
CA PRO A 198 2.15 -5.89 40.49
C PRO A 198 3.40 -6.47 41.15
N SER A 199 3.84 -7.67 40.74
CA SER A 199 5.05 -8.33 41.27
C SER A 199 6.31 -7.50 41.02
N ILE A 200 6.51 -7.03 39.80
CA ILE A 200 7.65 -6.18 39.41
C ILE A 200 7.57 -4.82 40.12
N ARG A 201 6.36 -4.27 40.30
CA ARG A 201 6.14 -2.94 40.88
C ARG A 201 6.67 -2.82 42.31
N LYS A 202 6.53 -3.87 43.14
CA LYS A 202 6.96 -3.86 44.55
C LYS A 202 8.44 -3.55 44.71
N SER A 203 9.26 -3.94 43.74
CA SER A 203 10.71 -3.86 43.81
C SER A 203 11.29 -3.04 42.65
N CYS A 204 10.50 -2.23 41.95
CA CYS A 204 11.00 -1.50 40.78
C CYS A 204 11.67 -0.17 41.21
N PRO A 205 12.96 0.08 40.90
CA PRO A 205 13.67 1.33 41.26
C PRO A 205 12.98 2.57 40.68
N ILE A 206 12.49 2.47 39.44
CA ILE A 206 11.86 3.59 38.71
C ILE A 206 10.50 3.96 39.31
N TYR A 207 9.73 2.96 39.74
CA TYR A 207 8.45 3.17 40.41
C TYR A 207 8.64 3.94 41.72
N HIS A 208 9.58 3.47 42.54
CA HIS A 208 9.89 4.07 43.84
C HIS A 208 10.54 5.44 43.72
N ALA A 209 11.30 5.69 42.66
CA ALA A 209 11.81 7.03 42.33
C ALA A 209 10.74 7.99 41.76
N ARG A 210 9.52 7.49 41.49
CA ARG A 210 8.40 8.22 40.85
C ARG A 210 8.75 8.90 39.52
N ARG A 211 9.77 8.41 38.81
CA ARG A 211 10.22 8.91 37.50
C ARG A 211 9.68 8.07 36.35
N ALA A 212 9.63 8.61 35.14
CA ALA A 212 9.17 7.86 33.97
C ALA A 212 10.35 7.16 33.28
N CYS A 213 10.22 5.86 32.99
CA CYS A 213 11.30 5.06 32.42
C CYS A 213 11.87 5.64 31.11
N TRP A 214 11.01 6.19 30.24
CA TRP A 214 11.45 6.81 28.98
C TRP A 214 12.13 8.17 29.15
N ARG A 215 11.94 8.87 30.28
CA ARG A 215 12.68 10.11 30.57
C ARG A 215 14.10 9.82 31.05
N GLU A 216 14.26 8.74 31.79
CA GLU A 216 15.58 8.28 32.26
C GLU A 216 16.31 7.43 31.21
N GLY A 217 15.64 7.02 30.13
CA GLY A 217 16.22 6.15 29.09
C GLY A 217 16.47 4.71 29.55
N VAL A 218 15.90 4.31 30.68
CA VAL A 218 16.10 2.99 31.31
C VAL A 218 14.77 2.46 31.82
N GLY A 219 14.47 1.18 31.56
CA GLY A 219 13.18 0.58 31.87
C GLY A 219 13.22 -0.95 31.83
N CYS A 220 12.28 -1.61 32.51
CA CYS A 220 12.26 -3.07 32.67
C CYS A 220 12.18 -3.87 31.35
N MET A 221 11.72 -3.26 30.26
CA MET A 221 11.59 -3.89 28.95
C MET A 221 12.69 -3.48 27.96
N CYS A 222 13.55 -2.52 28.31
CA CYS A 222 14.64 -2.05 27.45
C CYS A 222 16.04 -2.17 28.09
N GLU A 223 16.11 -2.41 29.41
CA GLU A 223 17.34 -2.64 30.16
C GLU A 223 17.15 -3.83 31.10
N GLU A 224 17.93 -4.88 30.87
CA GLU A 224 17.82 -6.16 31.58
C GLU A 224 18.12 -6.02 33.07
N ARG A 225 19.08 -5.15 33.42
CA ARG A 225 19.45 -4.91 34.83
C ARG A 225 18.27 -4.41 35.66
N VAL A 226 17.35 -3.64 35.06
CA VAL A 226 16.18 -3.10 35.76
C VAL A 226 15.21 -4.23 36.15
N ILE A 227 15.00 -5.21 35.27
CA ILE A 227 14.09 -6.33 35.56
C ILE A 227 14.74 -7.34 36.51
N LEU A 228 16.03 -7.64 36.35
CA LEU A 228 16.77 -8.51 37.27
C LEU A 228 16.76 -7.95 38.69
N GLN A 229 17.08 -6.66 38.86
CA GLN A 229 17.06 -6.00 40.17
C GLN A 229 15.66 -6.00 40.81
N ALA A 230 14.59 -5.91 40.00
CA ALA A 230 13.23 -6.00 40.48
C ALA A 230 12.84 -7.43 40.90
N LEU A 231 13.27 -8.44 40.14
CA LEU A 231 13.06 -9.86 40.47
C LEU A 231 13.85 -10.28 41.72
N GLU A 232 15.06 -9.78 41.88
CA GLU A 232 15.92 -10.02 43.05
C GLU A 232 15.46 -9.25 44.31
N GLY A 233 14.48 -8.34 44.20
CA GLY A 233 14.00 -7.55 45.33
C GLY A 233 14.94 -6.42 45.77
N LYS A 234 15.95 -6.05 44.97
CA LYS A 234 17.01 -5.09 45.33
C LYS A 234 16.76 -3.66 44.82
N GLY A 235 15.54 -3.34 44.38
CA GLY A 235 15.29 -2.15 43.57
C GLY A 235 15.25 -0.81 44.28
N ALA A 236 14.76 -0.71 45.51
CA ALA A 236 14.74 0.55 46.26
C ALA A 236 14.19 0.33 47.68
N PRO A 237 15.03 0.40 48.73
CA PRO A 237 14.60 0.16 50.11
C PRO A 237 14.07 1.41 50.84
N SER A 238 14.28 2.62 50.31
CA SER A 238 13.96 3.87 51.02
C SER A 238 12.53 4.36 50.73
N SER A 239 11.87 4.95 51.72
CA SER A 239 10.56 5.58 51.57
C SER A 239 10.63 6.92 50.82
N ASP A 240 11.80 7.56 50.75
CA ASP A 240 12.00 8.83 50.05
C ASP A 240 12.32 8.62 48.54
N PRO A 241 11.46 9.09 47.61
CA PRO A 241 11.67 8.95 46.17
C PRO A 241 12.99 9.56 45.68
N ARG A 242 13.52 10.60 46.34
CA ARG A 242 14.75 11.27 45.90
C ARG A 242 15.98 10.40 46.09
N GLN A 243 16.00 9.63 47.18
CA GLN A 243 17.09 8.70 47.47
C GLN A 243 17.06 7.50 46.51
N ASN A 244 15.86 7.10 46.09
CA ASN A 244 15.64 5.97 45.18
C ASN A 244 16.17 6.17 43.76
N VAL A 245 16.43 7.42 43.33
CA VAL A 245 17.03 7.72 42.01
C VAL A 245 18.42 7.09 41.86
N ARG A 246 19.19 6.99 42.95
CA ARG A 246 20.54 6.40 42.95
C ARG A 246 20.55 4.91 42.65
N PHE A 247 19.44 4.22 42.87
CA PHE A 247 19.28 2.79 42.64
C PHE A 247 18.85 2.45 41.21
N ILE A 248 18.63 3.46 40.35
CA ILE A 248 18.33 3.25 38.93
C ILE A 248 19.62 2.82 38.21
N PRO A 249 19.67 1.61 37.62
CA PRO A 249 20.88 1.10 36.98
C PRO A 249 21.06 1.72 35.60
N TYR A 250 21.93 2.72 35.50
CA TYR A 250 22.33 3.31 34.21
C TYR A 250 23.45 2.48 33.57
N ASN A 251 23.20 2.01 32.35
CA ASN A 251 24.25 1.39 31.55
C ASN A 251 25.17 2.47 30.96
N ARG A 252 26.41 2.54 31.44
CA ARG A 252 27.43 3.49 30.97
C ARG A 252 28.14 3.03 29.70
N HIS A 253 27.95 1.78 29.27
CA HIS A 253 28.63 1.21 28.09
C HIS A 253 27.90 1.49 26.77
N LEU A 254 26.63 1.91 26.84
CA LEU A 254 25.82 2.23 25.66
C LEU A 254 25.86 3.73 25.39
N SER A 255 25.96 4.08 24.12
CA SER A 255 25.78 5.47 23.68
C SER A 255 24.33 5.92 23.90
N GLU A 256 24.11 7.24 23.94
CA GLU A 256 22.76 7.79 24.09
C GLU A 256 21.85 7.45 22.89
N GLU A 257 22.43 7.25 21.71
CA GLU A 257 21.69 6.83 20.51
C GLU A 257 21.21 5.39 20.63
N GLU A 258 22.06 4.47 21.08
CA GLU A 258 21.70 3.07 21.31
C GLU A 258 20.64 2.92 22.40
N LYS A 259 20.73 3.72 23.47
CA LYS A 259 19.69 3.76 24.52
C LYS A 259 18.35 4.22 23.96
N ARG A 260 18.35 5.24 23.11
CA ARG A 260 17.14 5.72 22.42
C ARG A 260 16.58 4.66 21.50
N GLU A 261 17.41 3.95 20.73
CA GLU A 261 16.96 2.88 19.83
C GLU A 261 16.31 1.72 20.59
N ARG A 262 16.91 1.29 21.72
CA ARG A 262 16.28 0.30 22.62
C ARG A 262 14.95 0.78 23.18
N CYS A 263 14.88 2.04 23.61
CA CYS A 263 13.64 2.63 24.11
C CYS A 263 12.58 2.71 23.01
N ARG A 264 12.98 3.04 21.77
CA ARG A 264 12.08 3.01 20.60
C ARG A 264 11.49 1.62 20.39
N ASN A 265 12.25 0.54 20.57
CA ASN A 265 11.74 -0.82 20.39
C ASN A 265 10.95 -1.36 21.59
N CYS A 266 10.88 -0.63 22.70
CA CYS A 266 10.16 -1.03 23.91
C CYS A 266 8.63 -0.91 23.74
N ILE A 267 7.91 -1.96 24.15
CA ILE A 267 6.43 -2.01 24.10
C ILE A 267 5.77 -0.89 24.90
N ILE A 268 6.33 -0.54 26.06
CA ILE A 268 5.81 0.52 26.93
C ILE A 268 5.92 1.89 26.24
N TYR A 269 7.03 2.12 25.52
CA TYR A 269 7.25 3.36 24.79
C TYR A 269 6.32 3.47 23.58
N ASN A 270 6.19 2.40 22.79
CA ASN A 270 5.26 2.36 21.65
C ASN A 270 3.81 2.58 22.09
N TYR A 271 3.40 2.02 23.23
CA TYR A 271 2.07 2.26 23.77
C TYR A 271 1.83 3.72 24.14
N ARG A 272 2.84 4.39 24.70
CA ARG A 272 2.76 5.83 24.97
C ARG A 272 2.68 6.65 23.67
N GLN A 273 3.39 6.24 22.62
CA GLN A 273 3.29 6.88 21.30
C GLN A 273 1.88 6.70 20.71
N GLN A 274 1.26 5.53 20.90
CA GLN A 274 -0.14 5.31 20.56
C GLN A 274 -1.08 6.25 21.32
N GLN A 275 -0.89 6.44 22.63
CA GLN A 275 -1.68 7.39 23.41
C GLN A 275 -1.47 8.85 22.96
N LYS A 276 -0.24 9.25 22.61
CA LYS A 276 0.04 10.57 22.01
C LYS A 276 -0.72 10.74 20.70
N TYR A 277 -0.70 9.74 19.82
CA TYR A 277 -1.43 9.76 18.55
C TYR A 277 -2.94 9.92 18.78
N GLN A 278 -3.52 9.21 19.74
CA GLN A 278 -4.95 9.33 20.09
C GLN A 278 -5.35 10.75 20.53
N VAL A 279 -4.43 11.50 21.14
CA VAL A 279 -4.67 12.90 21.54
C VAL A 279 -4.43 13.88 20.38
N ILE A 280 -3.40 13.65 19.58
CA ILE A 280 -3.00 14.55 18.49
C ILE A 280 -3.93 14.42 17.27
N ALA A 281 -4.36 13.21 16.93
CA ALA A 281 -5.20 12.92 15.77
C ALA A 281 -6.46 13.81 15.68
N PRO A 282 -7.31 13.95 16.73
CA PRO A 282 -8.50 14.81 16.63
C PRO A 282 -8.16 16.28 16.40
N VAL A 283 -7.08 16.80 17.03
CA VAL A 283 -6.62 18.18 16.84
C VAL A 283 -6.19 18.41 15.40
N VAL A 284 -5.46 17.45 14.84
CA VAL A 284 -5.00 17.48 13.45
C VAL A 284 -6.16 17.43 12.46
N ILE A 285 -7.18 16.61 12.72
CA ILE A 285 -8.40 16.56 11.90
C ILE A 285 -9.10 17.92 11.88
N VAL A 286 -9.32 18.53 13.06
CA VAL A 286 -9.95 19.86 13.15
C VAL A 286 -9.13 20.92 12.43
N ALA A 287 -7.80 20.91 12.61
CA ALA A 287 -6.90 21.84 11.93
C ALA A 287 -6.95 21.65 10.40
N ALA A 288 -6.90 20.41 9.91
CA ALA A 288 -6.95 20.09 8.49
C ALA A 288 -8.29 20.52 7.85
N VAL A 289 -9.42 20.26 8.51
CA VAL A 289 -10.74 20.74 8.05
C VAL A 289 -10.79 22.25 8.01
N THR A 290 -10.26 22.94 9.02
CA THR A 290 -10.21 24.42 9.07
C THR A 290 -9.39 24.98 7.91
N ILE A 291 -8.25 24.36 7.59
CA ILE A 291 -7.43 24.71 6.43
C ILE A 291 -8.26 24.54 5.14
N VAL A 292 -8.89 23.39 4.95
CA VAL A 292 -9.68 23.14 3.72
C VAL A 292 -10.81 24.16 3.55
N VAL A 293 -11.52 24.51 4.63
CA VAL A 293 -12.60 25.51 4.58
C VAL A 293 -12.05 26.89 4.19
N ASN A 294 -10.93 27.32 4.78
CA ASN A 294 -10.33 28.62 4.46
C ASN A 294 -9.80 28.70 3.03
N TYR A 295 -9.33 27.58 2.47
CA TYR A 295 -8.78 27.51 1.11
C TYR A 295 -9.77 26.95 0.08
N ALA A 296 -11.05 26.77 0.44
CA ALA A 296 -12.05 26.13 -0.41
C ALA A 296 -12.23 26.83 -1.76
N GLN A 297 -12.24 28.17 -1.77
CA GLN A 297 -12.38 28.95 -3.01
C GLN A 297 -11.18 28.79 -3.95
N GLN A 298 -9.96 28.77 -3.41
CA GLN A 298 -8.75 28.54 -4.21
C GLN A 298 -8.70 27.10 -4.73
N ALA A 299 -9.12 26.13 -3.89
CA ALA A 299 -9.23 24.73 -4.28
C ALA A 299 -10.23 24.54 -5.43
N GLN A 300 -11.35 25.25 -5.46
CA GLN A 300 -12.29 25.23 -6.58
C GLN A 300 -11.64 25.69 -7.89
N GLN A 301 -10.90 26.79 -7.86
CA GLN A 301 -10.23 27.32 -9.06
C GLN A 301 -9.19 26.33 -9.61
N LEU A 302 -8.39 25.74 -8.73
CA LEU A 302 -7.44 24.68 -9.10
C LEU A 302 -8.16 23.45 -9.64
N LEU A 303 -9.25 23.02 -9.00
CA LEU A 303 -10.05 21.89 -9.45
C LEU A 303 -10.57 22.10 -10.87
N PHE A 304 -11.09 23.29 -11.20
CA PHE A 304 -11.55 23.58 -12.56
C PHE A 304 -10.42 23.63 -13.59
N GLN A 305 -9.24 24.13 -13.21
CA GLN A 305 -8.06 24.08 -14.09
C GLN A 305 -7.64 22.65 -14.38
N VAL A 306 -7.61 21.80 -13.34
CA VAL A 306 -7.30 20.38 -13.48
C VAL A 306 -8.37 19.69 -14.35
N LEU A 307 -9.65 19.92 -14.09
CA LEU A 307 -10.74 19.38 -14.92
C LEU A 307 -10.62 19.79 -16.39
N ARG A 308 -10.28 21.05 -16.69
CA ARG A 308 -10.02 21.47 -18.09
C ARG A 308 -8.84 20.75 -18.72
N THR A 309 -7.75 20.57 -17.97
CA THR A 309 -6.60 19.82 -18.50
C THR A 309 -6.96 18.36 -18.75
N VAL A 310 -7.75 17.74 -17.87
CA VAL A 310 -8.28 16.39 -18.05
C VAL A 310 -9.23 16.34 -19.24
N ASP A 311 -10.19 17.26 -19.36
CA ASP A 311 -11.12 17.34 -20.49
C ASP A 311 -10.36 17.47 -21.83
N ASN A 312 -9.35 18.36 -21.89
CA ASN A 312 -8.53 18.53 -23.09
C ASN A 312 -7.68 17.30 -23.41
N PHE A 313 -7.20 16.61 -22.38
CA PHE A 313 -6.44 15.37 -22.54
C PHE A 313 -7.36 14.25 -23.04
N VAL A 314 -8.50 14.04 -22.39
CA VAL A 314 -9.53 13.06 -22.77
C VAL A 314 -10.03 13.33 -24.18
N ALA A 315 -10.27 14.59 -24.55
CA ALA A 315 -10.74 14.95 -25.90
C ALA A 315 -9.75 14.57 -27.02
N ARG A 316 -8.45 14.51 -26.74
CA ARG A 316 -7.45 14.01 -27.72
C ARG A 316 -7.55 12.51 -27.95
N PHE A 317 -7.93 11.76 -26.91
CA PHE A 317 -8.08 10.32 -26.97
C PHE A 317 -9.51 9.88 -27.26
N ALA A 318 -10.52 10.73 -27.08
CA ALA A 318 -11.90 10.37 -27.30
C ALA A 318 -12.17 10.05 -28.78
N PHE A 319 -12.83 8.92 -29.01
CA PHE A 319 -13.35 8.47 -30.31
C PHE A 319 -14.63 9.23 -30.70
N LEU A 320 -14.68 10.55 -30.48
CA LEU A 320 -15.84 11.36 -30.81
C LEU A 320 -15.56 12.18 -32.08
N PRO A 321 -16.52 12.26 -33.03
CA PRO A 321 -16.37 13.06 -34.23
C PRO A 321 -16.22 14.53 -33.85
N SER A 322 -15.31 15.23 -34.53
CA SER A 322 -15.00 16.63 -34.24
C SER A 322 -16.09 17.61 -34.65
N SER A 323 -17.05 17.16 -35.47
CA SER A 323 -17.99 17.98 -36.24
C SER A 323 -19.46 17.92 -35.82
N GLY A 324 -19.81 17.24 -34.72
CA GLY A 324 -21.19 17.16 -34.25
C GLY A 324 -21.47 18.02 -33.02
N GLU A 325 -22.54 18.82 -33.04
CA GLU A 325 -23.12 19.66 -31.98
C GLU A 325 -23.27 19.01 -30.59
N VAL A 326 -22.96 17.74 -30.45
CA VAL A 326 -22.95 17.07 -29.16
C VAL A 326 -21.60 17.32 -28.49
N GLN A 327 -21.44 18.56 -28.00
CA GLN A 327 -20.61 18.83 -26.82
C GLN A 327 -21.18 18.02 -25.66
N TYR A 328 -20.90 16.71 -25.62
CA TYR A 328 -21.15 15.92 -24.44
C TYR A 328 -20.45 16.62 -23.27
N MET A 329 -21.27 16.90 -22.26
CA MET A 329 -20.99 17.78 -21.13
C MET A 329 -19.52 17.72 -20.70
N LYS A 330 -18.77 18.77 -21.01
CA LYS A 330 -17.46 19.02 -20.38
C LYS A 330 -17.63 18.78 -18.89
N ILE A 331 -16.76 18.02 -18.25
CA ILE A 331 -16.90 17.71 -16.82
C ILE A 331 -16.94 19.02 -16.02
N GLU A 332 -16.25 20.05 -16.52
CA GLU A 332 -16.38 21.43 -16.04
C GLU A 332 -17.83 21.97 -16.07
N SER A 333 -18.58 21.75 -17.14
CA SER A 333 -19.96 22.25 -17.29
C SER A 333 -20.94 21.57 -16.32
N LEU A 334 -20.76 20.28 -16.05
CA LEU A 334 -21.51 19.52 -15.05
C LEU A 334 -21.15 19.95 -13.61
N ALA A 335 -19.86 20.17 -13.35
CA ALA A 335 -19.41 20.61 -12.03
C ALA A 335 -19.82 22.06 -11.73
N ARG A 336 -19.99 22.90 -12.76
CA ARG A 336 -20.50 24.28 -12.63
C ARG A 336 -22.02 24.37 -12.57
N SER A 337 -22.75 23.43 -13.14
CA SER A 337 -24.22 23.49 -13.21
C SER A 337 -24.90 23.21 -11.88
N SER A 338 -24.20 22.55 -10.93
CA SER A 338 -24.71 22.26 -9.60
C SER A 338 -23.70 22.61 -8.52
N GLU A 339 -24.03 23.60 -7.71
CA GLU A 339 -23.23 24.00 -6.53
C GLU A 339 -23.03 22.82 -5.56
N PHE A 340 -24.03 21.94 -5.46
CA PHE A 340 -23.97 20.72 -4.67
C PHE A 340 -22.82 19.79 -5.13
N VAL A 341 -22.65 19.59 -6.44
CA VAL A 341 -21.59 18.73 -7.00
C VAL A 341 -20.21 19.31 -6.70
N ALA A 342 -20.06 20.63 -6.82
CA ALA A 342 -18.80 21.31 -6.50
C ALA A 342 -18.42 21.13 -5.02
N TRP A 343 -19.38 21.31 -4.09
CA TRP A 343 -19.13 21.09 -2.66
C TRP A 343 -18.87 19.62 -2.32
N MET A 344 -19.55 18.68 -2.98
CA MET A 344 -19.29 17.25 -2.82
C MET A 344 -17.85 16.89 -3.22
N MET A 345 -17.36 17.41 -4.35
CA MET A 345 -15.99 17.21 -4.82
C MET A 345 -14.95 17.78 -3.85
N ILE A 346 -15.22 18.98 -3.30
CA ILE A 346 -14.37 19.58 -2.25
C ILE A 346 -14.37 18.69 -1.00
N GLY A 347 -15.53 18.16 -0.60
CA GLY A 347 -15.64 17.23 0.52
C GLY A 347 -14.77 15.98 0.33
N ILE A 348 -14.77 15.39 -0.86
CA ILE A 348 -13.90 14.24 -1.20
C ILE A 348 -12.42 14.61 -1.08
N ILE A 349 -12.03 15.77 -1.63
CA ILE A 349 -10.65 16.27 -1.52
C ILE A 349 -10.28 16.53 -0.07
N ALA A 350 -11.19 17.06 0.73
CA ALA A 350 -10.98 17.29 2.16
C ALA A 350 -10.67 15.98 2.90
N VAL A 351 -11.45 14.93 2.63
CA VAL A 351 -11.24 13.60 3.23
C VAL A 351 -9.88 13.03 2.81
N ILE A 352 -9.53 13.12 1.53
CA ILE A 352 -8.23 12.68 1.01
C ILE A 352 -7.10 13.45 1.71
N PHE A 353 -7.21 14.78 1.79
CA PHE A 353 -6.23 15.65 2.44
C PHE A 353 -6.03 15.32 3.92
N VAL A 354 -7.13 15.15 4.68
CA VAL A 354 -7.10 14.73 6.08
C VAL A 354 -6.40 13.37 6.23
N SER A 355 -6.71 12.41 5.35
CA SER A 355 -6.07 11.09 5.34
C SER A 355 -4.54 11.18 5.16
N TYR A 356 -4.07 12.01 4.22
CA TYR A 356 -2.63 12.22 4.02
C TYR A 356 -1.95 12.89 5.20
N ILE A 357 -2.57 13.92 5.80
CA ILE A 357 -2.01 14.58 6.99
C ILE A 357 -1.92 13.59 8.15
N LEU A 358 -2.97 12.79 8.38
CA LEU A 358 -2.93 11.75 9.42
C LEU A 358 -1.80 10.76 9.21
N ARG A 359 -1.56 10.33 7.96
CA ARG A 359 -0.45 9.44 7.62
C ARG A 359 0.92 10.08 7.89
N ILE A 360 1.06 11.38 7.64
CA ILE A 360 2.27 12.14 7.98
C ILE A 360 2.47 12.17 9.50
N VAL A 361 1.42 12.47 10.27
CA VAL A 361 1.48 12.46 11.74
C VAL A 361 1.80 11.07 12.29
N GLU A 362 1.19 10.03 11.73
CA GLU A 362 1.49 8.63 12.06
C GLU A 362 2.98 8.33 11.83
N TYR A 363 3.54 8.75 10.69
CA TYR A 363 4.96 8.61 10.40
C TYR A 363 5.84 9.33 11.44
N PHE A 364 5.51 10.57 11.80
CA PHE A 364 6.27 11.32 12.83
C PHE A 364 6.22 10.64 14.21
N ILE A 365 5.06 10.10 14.61
CA ILE A 365 4.85 9.52 15.94
C ILE A 365 5.39 8.09 16.04
N PHE A 366 5.18 7.25 15.03
CA PHE A 366 5.55 5.82 15.11
C PHE A 366 6.87 5.47 14.44
N GLN A 367 7.26 6.15 13.35
CA GLN A 367 8.52 5.86 12.66
C GLN A 367 9.65 6.74 13.21
N LEU A 368 9.47 8.06 13.20
CA LEU A 368 10.47 8.99 13.73
C LEU A 368 10.49 9.03 15.27
N LYS A 369 9.37 8.64 15.91
CA LYS A 369 9.23 8.53 17.37
C LYS A 369 9.58 9.81 18.12
N VAL A 370 9.16 10.95 17.56
CA VAL A 370 9.37 12.31 18.09
C VAL A 370 8.48 12.59 19.31
#